data_AF-A0A550H748-F1
#
_entry.id   AF-A0A550H748-F1
#
_cell.length_a   1.000
_cell.length_b   1.000
_cell.length_c   1.000
_cell.angle_alpha   90.00
_cell.angle_beta   90.00
_cell.angle_gamma   90.00
#
_symmetry.space_group_name_H-M   'P 1'
#
loop_
_entity.id
_entity.type
_entity.pdbx_description
1 polymer ?
#
loop_
_entity_poly.entity_id
_entity_poly.type
_entity_poly.pdbx_seq_one_letter_code
_entity_poly.pdbx_strand_id
1 'polypeptide(L)'
;MEIKTKLPKLVRDKVPEHIVKDDLVPVFHFATEEEYLAMLQKKLREEIEEFMDPAHFQEFMKGDYSELGDVLDVIDCLIRAGTGQAAHVGSPEVAIHRQEKAVMKGKFEKQIVLENIVDRREIK
;
A
#
# COMPACT_ATOMS: atom_id res chain seq x y z
N MET A 1 16.32 20.33 -20.92
CA MET A 1 16.19 18.97 -20.37
C MET A 1 14.71 18.71 -20.22
N GLU A 2 14.14 17.79 -20.99
CA GLU A 2 12.72 17.47 -20.90
C GLU A 2 12.51 16.52 -19.71
N ILE A 3 11.70 16.94 -18.74
CA ILE A 3 11.41 16.14 -17.54
C ILE A 3 10.27 15.17 -17.91
N LYS A 4 10.60 13.88 -18.03
CA LYS A 4 9.68 12.85 -18.53
C LYS A 4 8.66 12.33 -17.50
N THR A 5 8.73 12.72 -16.23
CA THR A 5 7.93 12.10 -15.17
C THR A 5 7.49 13.06 -14.05
N LYS A 6 6.42 12.68 -13.35
CA LYS A 6 5.95 13.35 -12.13
C LYS A 6 6.91 13.03 -10.98
N LEU A 7 7.56 14.05 -10.43
CA LEU A 7 8.55 13.97 -9.36
C LEU A 7 8.15 14.86 -8.17
N PRO A 8 8.64 14.59 -6.95
CA PRO A 8 9.46 13.44 -6.53
C PRO A 8 8.63 12.20 -6.13
N LYS A 9 9.20 11.00 -6.26
CA LYS A 9 8.63 9.72 -5.78
C LYS A 9 9.69 8.81 -5.16
N LEU A 10 9.27 7.94 -4.25
CA LEU A 10 10.12 6.91 -3.65
C LEU A 10 10.20 5.73 -4.63
N VAL A 11 11.39 5.17 -4.83
CA VAL A 11 11.61 4.05 -5.76
C VAL A 11 12.42 2.96 -5.08
N ARG A 12 12.35 1.73 -5.62
CA ARG A 12 13.19 0.61 -5.18
C ARG A 12 14.66 0.90 -5.51
N ASP A 13 15.57 0.34 -4.71
CA ASP A 13 17.01 0.64 -4.76
C ASP A 13 17.66 0.41 -6.13
N LYS A 14 17.13 -0.53 -6.92
CA LYS A 14 17.64 -0.85 -8.27
C LYS A 14 17.07 0.02 -9.39
N VAL A 15 16.04 0.83 -9.12
CA VAL A 15 15.41 1.67 -10.16
C VAL A 15 16.40 2.65 -10.80
N PRO A 16 17.28 3.35 -10.05
CA PRO A 16 18.31 4.18 -10.67
C PRO A 16 19.22 3.40 -11.64
N GLU A 17 19.59 2.17 -11.33
CA GLU A 17 20.41 1.32 -12.21
C GLU A 17 19.68 0.95 -13.51
N HIS A 18 18.38 0.67 -13.42
CA HIS A 18 17.55 0.40 -14.60
C HIS A 18 17.43 1.63 -15.49
N ILE A 19 17.24 2.83 -14.91
CA ILE A 19 17.19 4.09 -15.67
C ILE A 19 18.50 4.33 -16.44
N VAL A 20 19.66 4.04 -15.84
CA VAL A 20 20.96 4.15 -16.51
C VAL A 20 21.08 3.18 -17.70
N LYS A 21 20.54 1.96 -17.58
CA LYS A 21 20.53 0.97 -18.67
C LYS A 21 19.68 1.40 -19.86
N ASP A 22 18.70 2.27 -19.63
CA ASP A 22 17.85 2.85 -20.68
C ASP A 22 18.46 4.11 -21.31
N ASP A 23 19.78 4.34 -21.16
CA ASP A 23 20.52 5.53 -21.60
C ASP A 23 19.97 6.86 -21.04
N LEU A 24 19.36 6.81 -19.84
CA LEU A 24 18.85 7.98 -19.12
C LEU A 24 19.70 8.28 -17.88
N VAL A 25 19.68 9.54 -17.43
CA VAL A 25 20.42 9.98 -16.23
C VAL A 25 19.45 10.15 -15.06
N PRO A 26 19.46 9.28 -14.03
CA PRO A 26 18.62 9.46 -12.86
C PRO A 26 19.16 10.59 -11.97
N VAL A 27 18.26 11.45 -11.49
CA VAL A 27 18.56 12.46 -10.47
C VAL A 27 17.78 12.08 -9.21
N PHE A 28 18.49 11.81 -8.13
CA PHE A 28 17.91 11.37 -6.86
C PHE A 28 18.74 11.83 -5.67
N HIS A 29 18.14 11.76 -4.49
CA HIS A 29 18.79 11.94 -3.20
C HIS A 29 18.32 10.84 -2.25
N PHE A 30 19.06 10.66 -1.15
CA PHE A 30 18.62 9.81 -0.06
C PHE A 30 17.74 10.63 0.89
N ALA A 31 16.56 10.10 1.22
CA ALA A 31 15.64 10.75 2.13
C ALA A 31 16.20 10.83 3.55
N THR A 32 15.86 11.89 4.30
CA THR A 32 16.02 11.89 5.77
C THR A 32 15.03 10.90 6.41
N GLU A 33 15.15 10.64 7.71
CA GLU A 33 14.20 9.77 8.42
C GLU A 33 12.76 10.30 8.32
N GLU A 34 12.58 11.61 8.51
CA GLU A 34 11.27 12.27 8.42
C GLU A 34 10.72 12.27 6.99
N GLU A 35 11.58 12.56 6.01
CA GLU A 35 11.20 12.52 4.59
C GLU A 35 10.83 11.10 4.17
N TYR A 36 11.57 10.09 4.64
CA TYR A 36 11.34 8.70 4.29
C TYR A 36 9.94 8.23 4.72
N LEU A 37 9.52 8.54 5.96
CA LEU A 37 8.17 8.22 6.43
C LEU A 37 7.08 8.90 5.59
N ALA A 38 7.25 10.18 5.27
CA ALA A 38 6.30 10.90 4.42
C ALA A 38 6.23 10.31 3.00
N MET A 39 7.39 9.94 2.45
CA MET A 39 7.52 9.33 1.13
C MET A 39 6.96 7.92 1.08
N LEU A 40 7.09 7.11 2.14
CA LEU A 40 6.43 5.81 2.27
C LEU A 40 4.91 5.93 2.31
N GLN A 41 4.35 6.91 3.03
CA GLN A 41 2.90 7.15 3.03
C GLN A 41 2.38 7.55 1.65
N LYS A 42 3.15 8.35 0.92
CA LYS A 42 2.84 8.70 -0.47
C LYS A 42 2.93 7.47 -1.37
N LYS A 43 3.99 6.67 -1.22
CA LYS A 43 4.18 5.44 -1.98
C LYS A 43 3.06 4.44 -1.75
N LEU A 44 2.58 4.29 -0.51
CA LEU A 44 1.43 3.43 -0.21
C LEU A 44 0.17 3.84 -0.98
N ARG A 45 -0.08 5.15 -1.14
CA ARG A 45 -1.20 5.62 -1.96
C ARG A 45 -0.99 5.30 -3.44
N GLU A 46 0.21 5.52 -3.95
CA GLU A 46 0.59 5.15 -5.33
C GLU A 46 0.37 3.64 -5.58
N GLU A 47 0.88 2.77 -4.72
CA GLU A 47 0.71 1.30 -4.91
C GLU A 47 -0.74 0.85 -4.76
N ILE A 48 -1.53 1.46 -3.87
CA ILE A 48 -2.96 1.16 -3.77
C ILE A 48 -3.69 1.61 -5.03
N GLU A 49 -3.36 2.79 -5.57
CA GLU A 49 -3.93 3.26 -6.84
C GLU A 49 -3.57 2.32 -7.99
N GLU A 50 -2.33 1.84 -8.06
CA GLU A 50 -1.88 0.88 -9.06
C GLU A 50 -2.55 -0.50 -8.89
N PHE A 51 -2.65 -1.03 -7.67
CA PHE A 51 -3.37 -2.27 -7.39
C PHE A 51 -4.87 -2.20 -7.72
N MET A 52 -5.49 -1.04 -7.49
CA MET A 52 -6.91 -0.81 -7.76
C MET A 52 -7.19 -0.41 -9.22
N ASP A 53 -6.17 -0.21 -10.04
CA ASP A 53 -6.34 0.03 -11.47
C ASP A 53 -7.10 -1.15 -12.10
N PRO A 54 -8.12 -0.92 -12.94
CA PRO A 54 -8.93 -2.01 -13.49
C PRO A 54 -8.11 -3.07 -14.22
N ALA A 55 -7.04 -2.71 -14.94
CA ALA A 55 -6.23 -3.68 -15.66
C ALA A 55 -5.44 -4.56 -14.68
N HIS A 56 -4.76 -3.95 -13.71
CA HIS A 56 -3.99 -4.68 -12.71
C HIS A 56 -4.88 -5.52 -11.79
N PHE A 57 -6.04 -5.00 -11.38
CA PHE A 57 -6.98 -5.75 -10.56
C PHE A 57 -7.53 -6.99 -11.30
N GLN A 58 -7.75 -6.90 -12.63
CA GLN A 58 -8.09 -8.07 -13.43
C GLN A 58 -6.96 -9.11 -13.50
N GLU A 59 -5.69 -8.68 -13.58
CA GLU A 59 -4.55 -9.61 -13.52
C GLU A 59 -4.39 -10.25 -12.13
N PHE A 60 -4.65 -9.51 -11.05
CA PHE A 60 -4.76 -10.05 -9.70
C PHE A 60 -5.81 -11.16 -9.61
N MET A 61 -6.99 -10.95 -10.20
CA MET A 61 -8.03 -11.97 -10.24
C MET A 61 -7.62 -13.22 -11.05
N LYS A 62 -6.61 -13.13 -11.92
CA LYS A 62 -6.01 -14.24 -12.67
C LYS A 62 -4.80 -14.88 -11.97
N GLY A 63 -4.39 -14.35 -10.81
CA GLY A 63 -3.29 -14.89 -10.00
C GLY A 63 -1.97 -14.14 -10.13
N ASP A 64 -1.94 -12.95 -10.75
CA ASP A 64 -0.78 -12.08 -10.68
C ASP A 64 -0.81 -11.24 -9.39
N TYR A 65 0.07 -11.56 -8.44
CA TYR A 65 0.11 -10.90 -7.15
C TYR A 65 1.10 -9.74 -7.08
N SER A 66 1.66 -9.29 -8.21
CA SER A 66 2.76 -8.31 -8.22
C SER A 66 2.38 -7.00 -7.53
N GLU A 67 1.28 -6.37 -7.93
CA GLU A 67 0.83 -5.10 -7.35
C GLU A 67 0.39 -5.24 -5.88
N LEU A 68 -0.18 -6.39 -5.50
CA LEU A 68 -0.45 -6.69 -4.10
C LEU A 68 0.85 -6.80 -3.30
N GLY A 69 1.88 -7.43 -3.87
CA GLY A 69 3.21 -7.53 -3.29
C GLY A 69 3.81 -6.16 -3.01
N ASP A 70 3.71 -5.23 -3.97
CA ASP A 70 4.20 -3.86 -3.82
C ASP A 70 3.46 -3.11 -2.69
N VAL A 71 2.14 -3.26 -2.58
CA VAL A 71 1.37 -2.73 -1.43
C VAL A 71 1.86 -3.30 -0.10
N LEU A 72 2.06 -4.62 0.00
CA LEU A 72 2.49 -5.29 1.23
C LEU A 72 3.92 -4.89 1.64
N ASP A 73 4.84 -4.81 0.67
CA ASP A 73 6.21 -4.35 0.89
C ASP A 73 6.24 -2.95 1.51
N VAL A 74 5.42 -2.03 1.00
CA VAL A 74 5.36 -0.65 1.54
C VAL A 74 4.78 -0.63 2.95
N ILE A 75 3.77 -1.46 3.25
CA ILE A 75 3.25 -1.57 4.62
C ILE A 75 4.33 -2.10 5.57
N ASP A 76 5.10 -3.10 5.16
CA ASP A 76 6.21 -3.63 5.96
C ASP A 76 7.30 -2.58 6.20
N CYS A 77 7.66 -1.80 5.17
CA CYS A 77 8.57 -0.66 5.33
C CYS A 77 8.02 0.38 6.30
N LEU A 78 6.71 0.71 6.24
CA LEU A 78 6.06 1.65 7.16
C LEU A 78 6.08 1.14 8.61
N ILE A 79 5.80 -0.15 8.83
CA ILE A 79 5.85 -0.74 10.17
C ILE A 79 7.26 -0.61 10.73
N ARG A 80 8.29 -0.99 9.95
CA ARG A 80 9.68 -0.93 10.40
C ARG A 80 10.14 0.49 10.66
N ALA A 81 9.88 1.41 9.74
CA ALA A 81 10.26 2.81 9.87
C ALA A 81 9.52 3.52 11.02
N GLY A 82 8.23 3.21 11.23
CA GLY A 82 7.40 3.87 12.24
C GLY A 82 7.55 3.32 13.65
N THR A 83 7.90 2.03 13.80
CA THR A 83 8.03 1.38 15.12
C THR A 83 9.48 1.12 15.54
N GLY A 84 10.42 1.15 14.60
CA GLY A 84 11.81 0.74 14.82
C GLY A 84 11.98 -0.77 15.04
N GLN A 85 10.93 -1.57 14.86
CA GLN A 85 10.93 -3.01 15.09
C GLN A 85 10.91 -3.79 13.78
N ALA A 86 11.39 -5.04 13.80
CA ALA A 86 11.34 -5.95 12.65
C ALA A 86 9.94 -6.53 12.36
N ALA A 87 8.88 -5.87 12.86
CA ALA A 87 7.50 -6.28 12.62
C ALA A 87 7.13 -6.13 11.14
N HIS A 88 6.13 -6.91 10.72
CA HIS A 88 5.62 -6.96 9.35
C HIS A 88 4.12 -7.34 9.39
N VAL A 89 3.44 -7.28 8.24
CA VAL A 89 2.00 -7.53 8.10
C VAL A 89 1.53 -8.90 8.63
N GLY A 90 2.45 -9.86 8.71
CA GLY A 90 2.22 -11.22 9.20
C GLY A 90 2.66 -11.47 10.65
N SER A 91 3.21 -10.47 11.34
CA SER A 91 3.69 -10.64 12.71
C SER A 91 2.54 -10.91 13.70
N PRO A 92 2.78 -11.68 14.79
CA PRO A 92 1.76 -12.01 15.79
C PRO A 92 1.03 -10.79 16.36
N GLU A 93 1.74 -9.69 16.56
CA GLU A 93 1.21 -8.43 17.10
C GLU A 93 0.11 -7.87 16.19
N VAL A 94 0.35 -7.85 14.88
CA VAL A 94 -0.65 -7.41 13.88
C VAL A 94 -1.81 -8.40 13.83
N ALA A 95 -1.53 -9.70 13.89
CA ALA A 95 -2.55 -10.75 13.84
C ALA A 95 -3.51 -10.69 15.05
N ILE A 96 -2.99 -10.43 16.26
CA ILE A 96 -3.80 -10.28 17.48
C ILE A 96 -4.83 -9.16 17.30
N HIS A 97 -4.39 -7.96 16.89
CA HIS A 97 -5.29 -6.82 16.69
C HIS A 97 -6.34 -7.08 15.59
N ARG A 98 -5.97 -7.82 14.53
CA ARG A 98 -6.92 -8.24 13.48
C ARG A 98 -7.95 -9.24 14.03
N GLN A 99 -7.52 -10.18 14.87
CA GLN A 99 -8.39 -11.18 15.48
C GLN A 99 -9.35 -10.57 16.51
N GLU A 100 -8.89 -9.64 17.35
CA GLU A 100 -9.75 -8.91 18.28
C GLU A 100 -10.85 -8.15 17.55
N LYS A 101 -10.51 -7.45 16.45
CA LYS A 101 -11.50 -6.82 15.58
C LYS A 101 -12.47 -7.85 14.99
N ALA A 102 -11.98 -9.02 14.56
CA ALA A 102 -12.82 -10.07 14.01
C ALA A 102 -13.79 -10.65 15.06
N VAL A 103 -13.38 -10.81 16.31
CA VAL A 103 -14.25 -11.25 17.41
C VAL A 103 -15.31 -10.18 17.71
N MET A 104 -14.92 -8.91 17.76
CA MET A 104 -15.80 -7.81 18.14
C MET A 104 -16.76 -7.36 17.03
N LYS A 105 -16.32 -7.37 15.77
CA LYS A 105 -17.03 -6.80 14.63
C LYS A 105 -17.38 -7.81 13.54
N GLY A 106 -16.93 -9.06 13.67
CA GLY A 106 -17.00 -10.05 12.60
C GLY A 106 -15.97 -9.80 11.49
N LYS A 107 -16.10 -10.58 10.42
CA LYS A 107 -15.25 -10.52 9.22
C LYS A 107 -16.11 -10.23 7.99
N PHE A 108 -15.46 -9.94 6.87
CA PHE A 108 -16.11 -9.73 5.56
C PHE A 108 -16.63 -11.02 4.89
N GLU A 109 -16.47 -12.19 5.53
CA GLU A 109 -16.89 -13.51 5.00
C GLU A 109 -18.40 -13.61 4.69
N LYS A 110 -19.24 -12.82 5.38
CA LYS A 110 -20.70 -12.79 5.14
C LYS A 110 -21.11 -11.91 3.96
N GLN A 111 -20.18 -11.22 3.30
CA GLN A 111 -20.43 -10.38 2.12
C GLN A 111 -21.55 -9.33 2.32
N ILE A 112 -21.66 -8.78 3.55
CA ILE A 112 -22.71 -7.81 3.89
C ILE A 112 -22.31 -6.44 3.34
N VAL A 113 -23.14 -5.89 2.46
CA VAL A 113 -23.08 -4.50 2.01
C VAL A 113 -24.21 -3.72 2.68
N LEU A 114 -23.86 -2.68 3.44
CA LEU A 114 -24.84 -1.82 4.09
C LEU A 114 -25.28 -0.72 3.12
N GLU A 115 -26.50 -0.82 2.58
CA GLU A 115 -27.01 0.13 1.58
C GLU A 115 -27.67 1.36 2.21
N ASN A 116 -28.37 1.19 3.33
CA ASN A 116 -29.05 2.29 4.02
C ASN A 116 -29.29 1.97 5.50
N ILE A 117 -29.56 2.99 6.30
CA ILE A 117 -29.98 2.90 7.69
C ILE A 117 -31.28 3.70 7.82
N VAL A 118 -32.37 3.03 8.18
CA VAL A 118 -33.65 3.70 8.45
C VAL A 118 -33.89 3.64 9.94
N ASP A 119 -34.31 4.76 10.54
CA ASP A 119 -34.75 4.75 11.92
C ASP A 119 -36.03 3.90 12.02
N ARG A 120 -36.02 2.89 12.89
CA ARG A 120 -37.19 2.03 13.10
C ARG A 120 -38.46 2.84 13.44
N ARG A 121 -38.32 4.03 14.02
CA ARG A 121 -39.43 4.94 14.33
C ARG A 121 -40.08 5.57 13.10
N GLU A 122 -39.40 5.55 11.95
CA GLU A 122 -39.89 6.07 10.68
C GLU A 122 -40.53 5.00 9.78
N ILE A 123 -40.35 3.71 10.14
CA ILE A 123 -41.04 2.58 9.50
C ILE A 123 -42.41 2.45 10.17
N LYS A 124 -43.43 3.04 9.55
CA LYS A 124 -44.85 2.92 9.97
C LYS A 124 -45.41 1.53 9.71
#